data_AF-A0A5N6E673-F1
#
_entry.id   AF-A0A5N6E673-F1
#
_cell.length_a   1.000
_cell.length_b   1.000
_cell.length_c   1.000
_cell.angle_alpha   90.00
_cell.angle_beta   90.00
_cell.angle_gamma   90.00
#
_symmetry.space_group_name_H-M   'P 1'
#
loop_
_entity.id
_entity.type
_entity.pdbx_description
1 polymer ?
#
loop_
_entity_poly.entity_id
_entity_poly.type
_entity_poly.pdbx_seq_one_letter_code
_entity_poly.pdbx_strand_id
1 'polypeptide(L)'
;YSRDGGVLILIHLFGLAYFFFFLLQLVLYQFPRSPDEIPNALAVIFYTGSLIFWSFSSIVYRTLSVFSGEQALPWLNVEGSGLLTHIYATAAAFVLLQFSHQSYLQLAYLVLLTVMVVGNLVEIVQDRSAETGSSPEFGRRCLSLGVVALVPVVHVLSQTLPSPPTLVVEFIRLFVSSSLGGLCALLALPERLGLTGDWRPSLYAMHLILILSNVVFSKSILAAVA
;
A
#
# COMPACT_ATOMS: atom_id res chain seq x y z
N TYR A 1 2.71 0.92 25.21
CA TYR A 1 3.30 1.66 24.07
C TYR A 1 4.66 1.14 23.62
N SER A 2 5.69 1.04 24.47
CA SER A 2 7.08 0.73 24.02
C SER A 2 7.27 -0.64 23.33
N ARG A 3 6.59 -1.71 23.77
CA ARG A 3 6.78 -3.08 23.21
C ARG A 3 6.09 -3.30 21.86
N ASP A 4 4.84 -2.87 21.71
CA ASP A 4 4.10 -2.92 20.42
C ASP A 4 4.80 -2.13 19.33
N GLY A 5 5.34 -0.96 19.71
CA GLY A 5 6.12 -0.11 18.81
C GLY A 5 7.35 -0.83 18.27
N GLY A 6 8.06 -1.60 19.11
CA GLY A 6 9.24 -2.37 18.71
C GLY A 6 8.96 -3.41 17.62
N VAL A 7 7.90 -4.20 17.78
CA VAL A 7 7.50 -5.22 16.78
C VAL A 7 7.16 -4.56 15.44
N LEU A 8 6.38 -3.48 15.47
CA LEU A 8 6.04 -2.75 14.25
C LEU A 8 7.26 -2.09 13.60
N ILE A 9 8.18 -1.52 14.39
CA ILE A 9 9.45 -0.98 13.86
C ILE A 9 10.23 -2.07 13.12
N LEU A 10 10.34 -3.29 13.68
CA LEU A 10 11.04 -4.39 13.01
C LEU A 10 10.38 -4.80 11.70
N ILE A 11 9.05 -4.92 11.68
CA ILE A 11 8.26 -5.23 10.48
C ILE A 11 8.51 -4.19 9.39
N HIS A 12 8.44 -2.90 9.73
CA HIS A 12 8.65 -1.82 8.78
C HIS A 12 10.11 -1.60 8.39
N LEU A 13 11.07 -1.92 9.26
CA LEU A 13 12.49 -1.95 8.88
C LEU A 13 12.77 -3.04 7.85
N PHE A 14 12.16 -4.22 8.02
CA PHE A 14 12.23 -5.29 7.02
C PHE A 14 11.65 -4.83 5.67
N GLY A 15 10.44 -4.24 5.67
CA GLY A 15 9.85 -3.70 4.45
C GLY A 15 10.70 -2.61 3.80
N LEU A 16 11.17 -1.64 4.60
CA LEU A 16 12.02 -0.55 4.15
C LEU A 16 13.31 -1.07 3.50
N ALA A 17 14.01 -2.00 4.15
CA ALA A 17 15.23 -2.59 3.61
C ALA A 17 14.96 -3.32 2.30
N TYR A 18 13.92 -4.18 2.26
CA TYR A 18 13.56 -4.92 1.06
C TYR A 18 13.27 -3.98 -0.12
N PHE A 19 12.37 -3.00 0.06
CA PHE A 19 11.96 -2.11 -1.02
C PHE A 19 13.05 -1.12 -1.43
N PHE A 20 13.94 -0.74 -0.50
CA PHE A 20 15.13 0.03 -0.85
C PHE A 20 16.07 -0.76 -1.76
N PHE A 21 16.38 -2.02 -1.43
CA PHE A 21 17.21 -2.87 -2.29
C PHE A 21 16.52 -3.22 -3.62
N PHE A 22 15.20 -3.42 -3.62
CA PHE A 22 14.42 -3.60 -4.84
C PHE A 22 14.50 -2.37 -5.75
N LEU A 23 14.35 -1.16 -5.21
CA LEU A 23 14.50 0.09 -5.96
C LEU A 23 15.93 0.24 -6.51
N LEU A 24 16.93 -0.07 -5.69
CA LEU A 24 18.33 -0.03 -6.10
C LEU A 24 18.59 -1.02 -7.24
N GLN A 25 18.05 -2.24 -7.16
CA GLN A 25 18.17 -3.24 -8.23
C GLN A 25 17.52 -2.74 -9.53
N LEU A 26 16.33 -2.14 -9.46
CA LEU A 26 15.65 -1.56 -10.61
C LEU A 26 16.52 -0.47 -11.26
N VAL A 27 17.01 0.49 -10.47
CA VAL A 27 17.80 1.62 -10.98
C VAL A 27 19.15 1.18 -11.54
N LEU A 28 19.83 0.22 -10.92
CA LEU A 28 21.16 -0.22 -11.36
C LEU A 28 21.13 -1.16 -12.56
N TYR A 29 20.12 -2.03 -12.66
CA TYR A 29 20.13 -3.14 -13.64
C TYR A 29 19.01 -3.08 -14.68
N GLN A 30 17.93 -2.34 -14.41
CA GLN A 30 16.77 -2.24 -15.28
C GLN A 30 16.39 -0.78 -15.57
N PHE A 31 17.39 0.11 -15.56
CA PHE A 31 17.18 1.49 -15.98
C PHE A 31 16.65 1.52 -17.43
N PRO A 32 15.62 2.34 -17.73
CA PRO A 32 15.02 2.38 -19.06
C PRO A 32 16.06 2.66 -20.14
N ARG A 33 16.09 1.80 -21.16
CA ARG A 33 17.07 1.86 -22.27
C ARG A 33 16.50 2.61 -23.48
N SER A 34 15.19 2.76 -23.53
CA SER A 34 14.47 3.50 -24.56
C SER A 34 13.47 4.49 -23.92
N PRO A 35 13.10 5.58 -24.63
CA PRO A 35 12.10 6.53 -24.13
C PRO A 35 10.74 5.88 -23.81
N ASP A 36 10.38 4.83 -24.54
CA ASP A 36 9.10 4.14 -24.39
C ASP A 36 9.00 3.31 -23.09
N GLU A 37 10.14 2.98 -22.48
CA GLU A 37 10.22 2.26 -21.20
C GLU A 37 10.13 3.19 -19.97
N ILE A 38 10.32 4.50 -20.15
CA ILE A 38 10.37 5.48 -19.05
C ILE A 38 9.06 5.46 -18.23
N PRO A 39 7.85 5.48 -18.83
CA PRO A 39 6.61 5.47 -18.05
C PRO A 39 6.46 4.22 -17.17
N ASN A 40 6.89 3.06 -17.67
CA ASN A 40 6.83 1.79 -16.94
C ASN A 40 7.81 1.80 -15.75
N ALA A 41 9.03 2.29 -15.96
CA ALA A 41 10.01 2.45 -14.88
C ALA A 41 9.51 3.42 -13.80
N LEU A 42 8.94 4.56 -14.20
CA LEU A 42 8.36 5.54 -13.27
C LEU A 42 7.18 4.95 -12.47
N ALA A 43 6.36 4.10 -13.09
CA ALA A 43 5.28 3.40 -12.41
C ALA A 43 5.81 2.54 -11.24
N VAL A 44 6.89 1.78 -11.47
CA VAL A 44 7.52 0.93 -10.46
C VAL A 44 8.25 1.75 -9.39
N ILE A 45 8.93 2.83 -9.79
CA ILE A 45 9.57 3.76 -8.84
C ILE A 45 8.52 4.39 -7.94
N PHE A 46 7.38 4.83 -8.47
CA PHE A 46 6.31 5.44 -7.69
C PHE A 46 5.65 4.42 -6.73
N TYR A 47 5.34 3.21 -7.22
CA TYR A 47 4.89 2.10 -6.38
C TYR A 47 5.86 1.82 -5.23
N THR A 48 7.15 1.66 -5.53
CA THR A 48 8.17 1.31 -4.53
C THR A 48 8.42 2.46 -3.55
N GLY A 49 8.48 3.70 -4.07
CA GLY A 49 8.64 4.90 -3.26
C GLY A 49 7.51 5.10 -2.26
N SER A 50 6.27 4.76 -2.64
CA SER A 50 5.13 4.83 -1.72
C SER A 50 5.25 3.85 -0.54
N LEU A 51 5.80 2.64 -0.76
CA LEU A 51 6.06 1.65 0.30
C LEU A 51 7.17 2.10 1.25
N ILE A 52 8.25 2.66 0.68
CA ILE A 52 9.35 3.24 1.44
C ILE A 52 8.81 4.37 2.32
N PHE A 53 8.00 5.27 1.74
CA PHE A 53 7.38 6.37 2.48
C PHE A 53 6.46 5.88 3.60
N TRP A 54 5.58 4.92 3.33
CA TRP A 54 4.72 4.33 4.35
C TRP A 54 5.51 3.65 5.46
N SER A 55 6.54 2.87 5.12
CA SER A 55 7.38 2.19 6.10
C SER A 55 8.18 3.18 6.95
N PHE A 56 8.73 4.22 6.33
CA PHE A 56 9.48 5.25 7.02
C PHE A 56 8.60 6.08 7.97
N SER A 57 7.46 6.59 7.47
CA SER A 57 6.49 7.32 8.31
C SER A 57 5.98 6.48 9.48
N SER A 58 5.79 5.18 9.25
CA SER A 58 5.47 4.24 10.31
C SER A 58 6.56 4.19 11.39
N ILE A 59 7.82 3.97 11.01
CA ILE A 59 8.96 3.91 11.95
C ILE A 59 9.07 5.23 12.72
N VAL A 60 8.95 6.37 12.05
CA VAL A 60 9.01 7.71 12.69
C VAL A 60 7.90 7.86 13.72
N TYR A 61 6.65 7.53 13.37
CA TYR A 61 5.53 7.58 14.32
C TYR A 61 5.81 6.74 15.57
N ARG A 62 6.21 5.47 15.42
CA ARG A 62 6.47 4.60 16.59
C ARG A 62 7.62 5.14 17.42
N THR A 63 8.69 5.58 16.79
CA THR A 63 9.87 6.14 17.47
C THR A 63 9.48 7.37 18.28
N LEU A 64 8.79 8.33 17.66
CA LEU A 64 8.34 9.53 18.35
C LEU A 64 7.29 9.24 19.41
N SER A 65 6.42 8.24 19.23
CA SER A 65 5.44 7.87 20.25
C SER A 65 6.09 7.40 21.56
N VAL A 66 7.30 6.84 21.47
CA VAL A 66 8.09 6.43 22.65
C VAL A 66 8.72 7.64 23.34
N PHE A 67 9.23 8.62 22.58
CA PHE A 67 9.94 9.78 23.14
C PHE A 67 9.04 10.95 23.53
N SER A 68 7.95 11.16 22.79
CA SER A 68 7.15 12.40 22.81
C SER A 68 5.66 12.13 23.05
N GLY A 69 5.26 10.87 23.24
CA GLY A 69 3.89 10.48 23.57
C GLY A 69 2.86 11.04 22.57
N GLU A 70 1.89 11.79 23.06
CA GLU A 70 0.79 12.36 22.28
C GLU A 70 1.25 13.34 21.18
N GLN A 71 2.43 13.96 21.31
CA GLN A 71 2.97 14.83 20.26
C GLN A 71 3.31 14.08 18.97
N ALA A 72 3.37 12.74 19.02
CA ALA A 72 3.56 11.90 17.85
C ALA A 72 2.27 11.67 17.04
N LEU A 73 1.08 11.99 17.56
CA LEU A 73 -0.18 11.68 16.88
C LEU A 73 -0.31 12.26 15.45
N PRO A 74 0.20 13.46 15.11
CA PRO A 74 0.21 13.91 13.71
C PRO A 74 0.93 12.96 12.76
N TRP A 75 1.94 12.23 13.23
CA TRP A 75 2.66 11.23 12.43
C TRP A 75 1.84 9.98 12.16
N LEU A 76 0.80 9.69 12.96
CA LEU A 76 -0.17 8.64 12.65
C LEU A 76 -0.99 9.00 11.40
N ASN A 77 -1.36 10.27 11.24
CA ASN A 77 -2.03 10.75 10.02
C ASN A 77 -1.09 10.72 8.80
N VAL A 78 0.20 10.99 8.99
CA VAL A 78 1.21 10.85 7.93
C VAL A 78 1.36 9.38 7.51
N GLU A 79 1.42 8.46 8.46
CA GLU A 79 1.43 7.03 8.17
C GLU A 79 0.17 6.60 7.40
N GLY A 80 -1.01 7.00 7.87
CA GLY A 80 -2.28 6.68 7.20
C GLY A 80 -2.33 7.24 5.77
N SER A 81 -1.84 8.47 5.58
CA SER A 81 -1.68 9.09 4.25
C SER A 81 -0.70 8.31 3.38
N GLY A 82 0.39 7.79 3.96
CA GLY A 82 1.34 6.91 3.29
C GLY A 82 0.69 5.62 2.80
N LEU A 83 -0.17 4.99 3.61
CA LEU A 83 -0.90 3.79 3.21
C LEU A 83 -1.89 4.06 2.07
N LEU A 84 -2.68 5.14 2.14
CA LEU A 84 -3.59 5.51 1.04
C LEU A 84 -2.85 5.83 -0.25
N THR A 85 -1.74 6.57 -0.14
CA THR A 85 -0.84 6.86 -1.27
C THR A 85 -0.29 5.56 -1.85
N HIS A 86 0.03 4.58 -1.01
CA HIS A 86 0.50 3.28 -1.46
C HIS A 86 -0.56 2.45 -2.19
N ILE A 87 -1.80 2.42 -1.69
CA ILE A 87 -2.93 1.77 -2.40
C ILE A 87 -3.10 2.40 -3.78
N TYR A 88 -3.07 3.74 -3.85
CA TYR A 88 -3.11 4.47 -5.12
C TYR A 88 -1.94 4.13 -6.03
N ALA A 89 -0.70 4.19 -5.54
CA ALA A 89 0.50 3.93 -6.34
C ALA A 89 0.54 2.50 -6.88
N THR A 90 0.07 1.53 -6.10
CA THR A 90 -0.09 0.13 -6.52
C THR A 90 -1.10 0.01 -7.68
N ALA A 91 -2.28 0.63 -7.53
CA ALA A 91 -3.31 0.64 -8.56
C ALA A 91 -2.87 1.39 -9.83
N ALA A 92 -2.21 2.52 -9.66
CA ALA A 92 -1.65 3.31 -10.76
C ALA A 92 -0.58 2.53 -11.52
N ALA A 93 0.31 1.84 -10.82
CA ALA A 93 1.32 0.99 -11.46
C ALA A 93 0.67 -0.16 -12.24
N PHE A 94 -0.33 -0.82 -11.66
CA PHE A 94 -1.13 -1.83 -12.39
C PHE A 94 -1.74 -1.24 -13.66
N VAL A 95 -2.42 -0.10 -13.58
CA VAL A 95 -3.06 0.55 -14.73
C VAL A 95 -2.05 0.94 -15.80
N LEU A 96 -0.92 1.54 -15.40
CA LEU A 96 0.12 1.99 -16.32
C LEU A 96 0.71 0.82 -17.12
N LEU A 97 1.03 -0.28 -16.44
CA LEU A 97 1.63 -1.47 -17.05
C LEU A 97 0.61 -2.28 -17.88
N GLN A 98 -0.61 -2.46 -17.36
CA GLN A 98 -1.61 -3.33 -17.99
C GLN A 98 -2.30 -2.68 -19.19
N PHE A 99 -2.40 -1.35 -19.22
CA PHE A 99 -3.06 -0.58 -20.28
C PHE A 99 -2.09 0.29 -21.08
N SER A 100 -0.82 -0.11 -21.20
CA SER A 100 0.23 0.62 -21.91
C SER A 100 -0.13 0.99 -23.36
N HIS A 101 -0.92 0.15 -24.02
CA HIS A 101 -1.39 0.37 -25.39
C HIS A 101 -2.78 1.04 -25.50
N GLN A 102 -3.41 1.41 -24.37
CA GLN A 102 -4.78 1.93 -24.32
C GLN A 102 -4.83 3.25 -23.54
N SER A 103 -4.19 4.30 -24.08
CA SER A 103 -3.95 5.57 -23.38
C SER A 103 -5.21 6.25 -22.83
N TYR A 104 -6.35 6.16 -23.53
CA TYR A 104 -7.62 6.73 -23.05
C TYR A 104 -8.15 6.02 -21.80
N LEU A 105 -8.08 4.68 -21.78
CA LEU A 105 -8.52 3.90 -20.62
C LEU A 105 -7.55 4.08 -19.45
N GLN A 106 -6.25 4.09 -19.74
CA GLN A 106 -5.22 4.38 -18.76
C GLN A 106 -5.47 5.73 -18.07
N LEU A 107 -5.71 6.79 -18.86
CA LEU A 107 -6.02 8.12 -18.33
C LEU A 107 -7.32 8.12 -17.51
N ALA A 108 -8.38 7.50 -18.01
CA ALA A 108 -9.67 7.45 -17.31
C ALA A 108 -9.55 6.79 -15.92
N TYR A 109 -8.85 5.65 -15.83
CA TYR A 109 -8.62 4.97 -14.56
C TYR A 109 -7.72 5.77 -13.62
N LEU A 110 -6.64 6.37 -14.13
CA LEU A 110 -5.76 7.21 -13.31
C LEU A 110 -6.49 8.42 -12.75
N VAL A 111 -7.33 9.09 -13.54
CA VAL A 111 -8.14 10.22 -13.06
C VAL A 111 -9.10 9.76 -11.97
N LEU A 112 -9.83 8.66 -12.17
CA LEU A 112 -10.74 8.10 -11.17
C LEU A 112 -10.01 7.80 -9.84
N LEU A 113 -8.87 7.12 -9.91
CA LEU A 113 -8.05 6.79 -8.75
C LEU A 113 -7.49 8.02 -8.06
N THR A 114 -7.03 9.01 -8.84
CA THR A 114 -6.45 10.26 -8.33
C THR A 114 -7.50 11.07 -7.58
N VAL A 115 -8.69 11.26 -8.16
CA VAL A 115 -9.78 11.99 -7.52
C VAL A 115 -10.15 11.33 -6.18
N MET A 116 -10.25 10.00 -6.16
CA MET A 116 -10.57 9.26 -4.94
C MET A 116 -9.48 9.40 -3.87
N VAL A 117 -8.21 9.19 -4.20
CA VAL A 117 -7.13 9.28 -3.18
C VAL A 117 -6.96 10.72 -2.68
N VAL A 118 -7.02 11.71 -3.57
CA VAL A 118 -6.89 13.13 -3.20
C VAL A 118 -8.04 13.55 -2.28
N GLY A 119 -9.28 13.14 -2.56
CA GLY A 119 -10.41 13.40 -1.68
C GLY A 119 -10.18 12.86 -0.26
N ASN A 120 -9.74 11.59 -0.15
CA ASN A 120 -9.43 10.99 1.15
C ASN A 120 -8.27 11.68 1.88
N LEU A 121 -7.22 12.08 1.16
CA LEU A 121 -6.06 12.78 1.75
C LEU A 121 -6.43 14.18 2.24
N VAL A 122 -7.25 14.92 1.48
CA VAL A 122 -7.76 16.24 1.89
C VAL A 122 -8.57 16.11 3.17
N GLU A 123 -9.42 15.09 3.28
CA GLU A 123 -10.18 14.83 4.50
C GLU A 123 -9.26 14.54 5.70
N ILE A 124 -8.19 13.74 5.54
CA ILE A 124 -7.23 13.49 6.63
C ILE A 124 -6.50 14.77 7.07
N VAL A 125 -6.17 15.65 6.13
CA VAL A 125 -5.48 16.92 6.44
C VAL A 125 -6.42 17.92 7.11
N GLN A 126 -7.69 17.94 6.71
CA GLN A 126 -8.71 18.82 7.28
C GLN A 126 -9.21 18.34 8.65
N ASP A 127 -9.25 17.02 8.86
CA ASP A 127 -9.57 16.42 10.13
C ASP A 127 -8.43 16.66 11.13
N ARG A 128 -8.62 17.66 11.99
CA ARG A 128 -7.65 18.01 13.05
C ARG A 128 -7.57 16.94 14.14
N SER A 129 -8.38 15.89 14.09
CA SER A 129 -8.26 14.76 15.00
C SER A 129 -7.08 13.87 14.58
N ALA A 130 -6.12 13.75 15.50
CA ALA A 130 -4.89 13.01 15.26
C ALA A 130 -5.05 11.48 15.39
N GLU A 131 -6.30 11.00 15.48
CA GLU A 131 -6.69 9.59 15.57
C GLU A 131 -7.27 9.05 14.26
N THR A 132 -7.28 9.87 13.20
CA THR A 132 -7.88 9.50 11.92
C THR A 132 -7.28 8.19 11.40
N GLY A 133 -5.96 8.00 11.50
CA GLY A 133 -5.26 6.80 11.03
C GLY A 133 -5.59 5.49 11.79
N SER A 134 -6.18 5.55 12.99
CA SER A 134 -6.59 4.36 13.76
C SER A 134 -8.11 4.18 13.83
N SER A 135 -8.89 5.08 13.21
CA SER A 135 -10.34 5.03 13.21
C SER A 135 -10.87 3.92 12.29
N PRO A 136 -12.01 3.27 12.63
CA PRO A 136 -12.73 2.40 11.70
C PRO A 136 -13.08 3.11 10.38
N GLU A 137 -13.22 4.44 10.40
CA GLU A 137 -13.45 5.24 9.19
C GLU A 137 -12.26 5.21 8.24
N PHE A 138 -11.03 5.18 8.74
CA PHE A 138 -9.85 5.05 7.91
C PHE A 138 -9.75 3.67 7.25
N GLY A 139 -10.16 2.62 7.97
CA GLY A 139 -10.34 1.29 7.38
C GLY A 139 -11.34 1.32 6.21
N ARG A 140 -12.47 2.03 6.37
CA ARG A 140 -13.45 2.25 5.31
C ARG A 140 -12.88 3.02 4.12
N ARG A 141 -12.07 4.07 4.36
CA ARG A 141 -11.37 4.83 3.30
C ARG A 141 -10.38 3.96 2.51
N CYS A 142 -9.61 3.12 3.20
CA CYS A 142 -8.69 2.19 2.55
C CYS A 142 -9.46 1.15 1.70
N LEU A 143 -10.54 0.59 2.25
CA LEU A 143 -11.35 -0.40 1.55
C LEU A 143 -12.06 0.21 0.33
N SER A 144 -12.63 1.41 0.45
CA SER A 144 -13.31 2.06 -0.68
C SER A 144 -12.34 2.35 -1.82
N LEU A 145 -11.15 2.87 -1.52
CA LEU A 145 -10.10 3.09 -2.52
C LEU A 145 -9.65 1.76 -3.14
N GLY A 146 -9.46 0.71 -2.33
CA GLY A 146 -9.11 -0.63 -2.81
C GLY A 146 -10.18 -1.23 -3.74
N VAL A 147 -11.46 -1.06 -3.42
CA VAL A 147 -12.57 -1.53 -4.29
C VAL A 147 -12.58 -0.77 -5.61
N VAL A 148 -12.36 0.55 -5.60
CA VAL A 148 -12.21 1.33 -6.84
C VAL A 148 -11.00 0.86 -7.64
N ALA A 149 -9.90 0.51 -6.99
CA ALA A 149 -8.71 -0.05 -7.64
C ALA A 149 -8.94 -1.41 -8.33
N LEU A 150 -10.02 -2.13 -7.99
CA LEU A 150 -10.41 -3.36 -8.69
C LEU A 150 -11.18 -3.11 -9.99
N VAL A 151 -11.71 -1.91 -10.24
CA VAL A 151 -12.44 -1.60 -11.48
C VAL A 151 -11.62 -1.93 -12.74
N PRO A 152 -10.34 -1.49 -12.90
CA PRO A 152 -9.54 -1.86 -14.06
C PRO A 152 -9.24 -3.38 -14.12
N VAL A 153 -9.14 -4.05 -12.97
CA VAL A 153 -8.94 -5.51 -12.89
C VAL A 153 -10.15 -6.25 -13.44
N VAL A 154 -11.36 -5.89 -13.00
CA VAL A 154 -12.62 -6.45 -13.49
C VAL A 154 -12.77 -6.19 -14.99
N HIS A 155 -12.37 -5.01 -15.47
CA HIS A 155 -12.38 -4.71 -16.89
C HIS A 155 -11.50 -5.69 -17.68
N VAL A 156 -10.25 -5.94 -17.25
CA VAL A 156 -9.38 -6.92 -17.93
C VAL A 156 -9.97 -8.32 -17.88
N LEU A 157 -10.53 -8.74 -16.75
CA LEU A 157 -11.17 -10.07 -16.62
C LEU A 157 -12.43 -10.21 -17.47
N SER A 158 -13.11 -9.10 -17.80
CA SER A 158 -14.27 -9.12 -18.68
C SER A 158 -13.91 -9.30 -20.16
N GLN A 159 -12.65 -9.07 -20.52
CA GLN A 159 -12.15 -9.35 -21.85
C GLN A 159 -12.01 -10.86 -22.02
N THR A 160 -12.45 -11.40 -23.16
CA THR A 160 -12.37 -12.84 -23.47
C THR A 160 -10.92 -13.24 -23.74
N LEU A 161 -10.15 -13.42 -22.67
CA LEU A 161 -8.77 -13.88 -22.69
C LEU A 161 -8.72 -15.38 -22.37
N PRO A 162 -7.89 -16.18 -23.06
CA PRO A 162 -7.76 -17.62 -22.78
C PRO A 162 -7.20 -17.92 -21.38
N SER A 163 -6.46 -16.97 -20.79
CA SER A 163 -5.99 -17.01 -19.41
C SER A 163 -5.78 -15.59 -18.87
N PRO A 164 -6.05 -15.33 -17.58
CA PRO A 164 -5.81 -14.01 -17.00
C PRO A 164 -4.31 -13.70 -16.95
N PRO A 165 -3.89 -12.45 -17.22
CA PRO A 165 -2.49 -12.03 -17.07
C PRO A 165 -1.98 -12.24 -15.64
N THR A 166 -0.72 -12.64 -15.48
CA THR A 166 -0.09 -12.86 -14.16
C THR A 166 -0.23 -11.65 -13.24
N LEU A 167 -0.07 -10.44 -13.79
CA LEU A 167 -0.19 -9.20 -13.03
C LEU A 167 -1.60 -9.01 -12.43
N VAL A 168 -2.65 -9.41 -13.16
CA VAL A 168 -4.05 -9.37 -12.70
C VAL A 168 -4.26 -10.33 -11.52
N VAL A 169 -3.77 -11.56 -11.64
CA VAL A 169 -3.90 -12.58 -10.59
C VAL A 169 -3.19 -12.14 -9.30
N GLU A 170 -1.99 -11.60 -9.44
CA GLU A 170 -1.19 -11.16 -8.28
C GLU A 170 -1.73 -9.87 -7.66
N PHE A 171 -2.34 -8.97 -8.45
CA PHE A 171 -3.07 -7.82 -7.91
C PHE A 171 -4.29 -8.25 -7.08
N ILE A 172 -5.07 -9.21 -7.57
CA ILE A 172 -6.21 -9.77 -6.82
C ILE A 172 -5.73 -10.43 -5.53
N ARG A 173 -4.64 -11.21 -5.59
CA ARG A 173 -4.05 -11.83 -4.40
C ARG A 173 -3.60 -10.77 -3.39
N LEU A 174 -2.96 -9.69 -3.85
CA LEU A 174 -2.57 -8.57 -3.00
C LEU A 174 -3.79 -7.92 -2.35
N PHE A 175 -4.85 -7.62 -3.11
CA PHE A 175 -6.08 -7.05 -2.59
C PHE A 175 -6.70 -7.94 -1.51
N VAL A 176 -6.94 -9.23 -1.83
CA VAL A 176 -7.57 -10.18 -0.90
C VAL A 176 -6.74 -10.33 0.38
N SER A 177 -5.42 -10.50 0.26
CA SER A 177 -4.54 -10.65 1.42
C SER A 177 -4.53 -9.39 2.29
N SER A 178 -4.49 -8.21 1.65
CA SER A 178 -4.52 -6.92 2.34
C SER A 178 -5.86 -6.68 3.05
N SER A 179 -6.98 -6.99 2.39
CA SER A 179 -8.32 -6.89 2.98
C SER A 179 -8.50 -7.85 4.15
N LEU A 180 -8.00 -9.08 4.04
CA LEU A 180 -8.03 -10.05 5.14
C LEU A 180 -7.19 -9.55 6.33
N GLY A 181 -5.98 -9.06 6.09
CA GLY A 181 -5.13 -8.46 7.13
C GLY A 181 -5.83 -7.29 7.82
N GLY A 182 -6.43 -6.38 7.06
CA GLY A 182 -7.18 -5.23 7.58
C GLY A 182 -8.41 -5.66 8.39
N LEU A 183 -9.17 -6.64 7.90
CA LEU A 183 -10.33 -7.19 8.61
C LEU A 183 -9.92 -7.83 9.94
N CYS A 184 -8.82 -8.60 9.95
CA CYS A 184 -8.28 -9.18 11.18
C CYS A 184 -7.93 -8.10 12.22
N ALA A 185 -7.30 -7.00 11.80
CA ALA A 185 -6.99 -5.87 12.68
C ALA A 185 -8.24 -5.14 13.18
N LEU A 186 -9.23 -4.89 12.31
CA LEU A 186 -10.49 -4.23 12.69
C LEU A 186 -11.30 -5.04 13.69
N LEU A 187 -11.34 -6.36 13.50
CA LEU A 187 -12.05 -7.26 14.40
C LEU A 187 -11.28 -7.51 15.70
N ALA A 188 -9.96 -7.25 15.73
CA ALA A 188 -9.08 -7.48 16.86
C ALA A 188 -9.34 -8.85 17.52
N LEU A 189 -9.50 -9.91 16.70
CA LEU A 189 -10.05 -11.19 17.14
C LEU A 189 -9.25 -11.81 18.32
N PRO A 190 -7.91 -11.94 18.25
CA PRO A 190 -7.12 -12.46 19.38
C PRO A 190 -7.24 -11.60 20.64
N GLU A 191 -7.23 -10.28 20.48
CA GLU A 191 -7.27 -9.31 21.57
C GLU A 191 -8.64 -9.29 22.26
N ARG A 192 -9.73 -9.31 21.49
CA ARG A 192 -11.11 -9.37 22.01
C ARG A 192 -11.42 -10.65 22.76
N LEU A 193 -10.76 -11.74 22.40
CA LEU A 193 -10.86 -13.02 23.10
C LEU A 193 -9.99 -13.08 24.37
N GLY A 194 -9.25 -12.01 24.68
CA GLY A 194 -8.40 -11.93 25.87
C GLY A 194 -7.17 -12.84 25.83
N LEU A 195 -6.82 -13.38 24.65
CA LEU A 195 -5.77 -14.38 24.50
C LEU A 195 -4.34 -13.79 24.55
N THR A 196 -4.22 -12.46 24.51
CA THR A 196 -2.97 -11.78 24.15
C THR A 196 -2.49 -10.76 25.19
N GLY A 197 -3.22 -10.61 26.31
CA GLY A 197 -2.93 -9.56 27.31
C GLY A 197 -2.89 -8.18 26.65
N ASP A 198 -1.83 -7.42 26.90
CA ASP A 198 -1.63 -6.07 26.34
C ASP A 198 -1.11 -6.07 24.88
N TRP A 199 -0.82 -7.23 24.30
CA TRP A 199 -0.30 -7.31 22.92
C TRP A 199 -1.39 -7.11 21.89
N ARG A 200 -1.01 -6.58 20.73
CA ARG A 200 -1.88 -6.33 19.58
C ARG A 200 -1.48 -7.15 18.34
N PRO A 201 -1.48 -8.50 18.40
CA PRO A 201 -1.03 -9.34 17.29
C PRO A 201 -1.83 -9.18 16.00
N SER A 202 -3.12 -8.80 16.07
CA SER A 202 -3.89 -8.52 14.86
C SER A 202 -3.33 -7.33 14.08
N LEU A 203 -2.84 -6.30 14.79
CA LEU A 203 -2.19 -5.14 14.18
C LEU A 203 -0.84 -5.53 13.57
N TYR A 204 -0.02 -6.31 14.27
CA TYR A 204 1.26 -6.77 13.72
C TYR A 204 1.05 -7.66 12.48
N ALA A 205 0.08 -8.57 12.55
CA ALA A 205 -0.28 -9.45 11.45
C ALA A 205 -0.73 -8.65 10.23
N MET A 206 -1.57 -7.61 10.41
CA MET A 206 -1.98 -6.72 9.32
C MET A 206 -0.77 -6.07 8.63
N HIS A 207 0.13 -5.43 9.38
CA HIS A 207 1.31 -4.79 8.78
C HIS A 207 2.24 -5.79 8.10
N LEU A 208 2.45 -6.96 8.72
CA LEU A 208 3.27 -8.02 8.14
C LEU A 208 2.67 -8.58 6.85
N ILE A 209 1.37 -8.86 6.83
CA ILE A 209 0.65 -9.35 5.64
C ILE A 209 0.74 -8.31 4.52
N LEU A 210 0.55 -7.02 4.81
CA LEU A 210 0.68 -5.94 3.83
C LEU A 210 2.09 -5.90 3.21
N ILE A 211 3.14 -5.97 4.02
CA ILE A 211 4.52 -5.95 3.53
C ILE A 211 4.82 -7.22 2.72
N LEU A 212 4.49 -8.40 3.24
CA LEU A 212 4.77 -9.68 2.56
C LEU A 212 3.98 -9.81 1.25
N SER A 213 2.73 -9.34 1.22
CA SER A 213 1.93 -9.34 -0.01
C SER A 213 2.57 -8.44 -1.07
N ASN A 214 3.09 -7.28 -0.69
CA ASN A 214 3.83 -6.41 -1.60
C ASN A 214 5.19 -6.99 -2.03
N VAL A 215 5.87 -7.76 -1.17
CA VAL A 215 7.09 -8.50 -1.55
C VAL A 215 6.77 -9.49 -2.68
N VAL A 216 5.68 -10.25 -2.56
CA VAL A 216 5.24 -11.18 -3.60
C VAL A 216 4.85 -10.41 -4.87
N PHE A 217 4.02 -9.38 -4.74
CA PHE A 217 3.53 -8.59 -5.87
C PHE A 217 4.65 -7.85 -6.63
N SER A 218 5.69 -7.38 -5.94
CA SER A 218 6.82 -6.66 -6.54
C SER A 218 7.53 -7.46 -7.63
N LYS A 219 7.58 -8.80 -7.51
CA LYS A 219 8.17 -9.68 -8.51
C LYS A 219 7.39 -9.63 -9.82
N SER A 220 6.07 -9.59 -9.74
CA SER A 220 5.16 -9.54 -10.89
C SER A 220 5.14 -8.16 -11.52
N ILE A 221 5.23 -7.10 -10.72
CA ILE A 221 5.44 -5.75 -11.24
C ILE A 221 6.75 -5.66 -12.02
N LEU A 222 7.85 -6.16 -11.45
CA LEU A 222 9.16 -6.10 -12.11
C LEU A 222 9.15 -6.89 -13.42
N ALA A 223 8.53 -8.08 -13.43
CA ALA A 223 8.38 -8.90 -14.62
C ALA A 223 7.49 -8.26 -15.70
N ALA A 224 6.59 -7.34 -15.35
CA ALA A 224 5.73 -6.63 -16.29
C ALA A 224 6.40 -5.40 -16.92
N VAL A 225 7.58 -4.99 -16.43
CA VAL A 225 8.40 -3.91 -17.03
C VAL A 225 9.35 -4.45 -18.10
N ALA A 226 9.78 -5.71 -17.95
CA ALA A 226 10.75 -6.38 -18.83
C ALA A 226 10.11 -6.91 -20.13
#